data_AF-A0A368NEA9-F1
#
_entry.id   AF-A0A368NEA9-F1
#
_cell.length_a   1.000
_cell.length_b   1.000
_cell.length_c   1.000
_cell.angle_alpha   90.00
_cell.angle_beta   90.00
_cell.angle_gamma   90.00
#
_symmetry.space_group_name_H-M   'P 1'
#
loop_
_entity.id
_entity.type
_entity.pdbx_description
1 polymer ?
#
loop_
_entity_poly.entity_id
_entity_poly.type
_entity_poly.pdbx_seq_one_letter_code
_entity_poly.pdbx_strand_id
1 'polypeptide(L)'
;MLHIVLQAATSAPTPKAYVDDFGSDAVVLRIHYWIADPRRRDIFAVRSAYARRIKARLEAAGVTISPASNRELQGRIGVDDGVGPGETD
;
A
#
# COMPACT_ATOMS: atom_id res chain seq x y z
N MET A 1 18.11 -8.65 29.29
CA MET A 1 16.73 -9.18 29.45
C MET A 1 15.83 -7.98 29.74
N LEU A 2 15.13 -7.48 28.72
CA LEU A 2 14.31 -6.27 28.82
C LEU A 2 12.85 -6.68 29.12
N HIS A 3 12.35 -6.38 30.32
CA HIS A 3 10.93 -6.54 30.65
C HIS A 3 10.15 -5.36 30.08
N ILE A 4 9.35 -5.60 29.04
CA ILE A 4 8.32 -4.65 28.61
C ILE A 4 7.03 -5.00 29.37
N VAL A 5 6.66 -4.16 30.33
CA VAL A 5 5.39 -4.25 31.06
C VAL A 5 4.33 -3.56 30.20
N LEU A 6 3.47 -4.34 29.53
CA LEU A 6 2.35 -3.81 28.77
C LEU A 6 1.21 -3.46 29.74
N GLN A 7 1.19 -2.21 30.22
CA GLN A 7 0.03 -1.67 30.92
C GLN A 7 -1.15 -1.61 29.93
N ALA A 8 -2.26 -2.25 30.28
CA ALA A 8 -3.48 -2.22 29.49
C ALA A 8 -3.94 -0.76 29.35
N ALA A 9 -3.82 -0.20 28.14
CA ALA A 9 -4.26 1.16 27.85
C ALA A 9 -5.79 1.20 27.93
N THR A 10 -6.34 1.70 29.04
CA THR A 10 -7.79 1.84 29.30
C THR A 10 -8.45 2.92 28.41
N SER A 11 -7.68 3.60 27.56
CA SER A 11 -8.16 4.57 26.57
C SER A 11 -7.65 4.14 25.20
N ALA A 12 -8.54 4.05 24.20
CA ALA A 12 -8.15 3.77 22.82
C ALA A 12 -6.97 4.68 22.44
N PRO A 13 -5.82 4.13 22.03
CA PRO A 13 -4.63 4.96 21.85
C PRO A 13 -4.85 5.97 20.72
N THR A 14 -4.29 7.17 20.89
CA THR A 14 -4.37 8.21 19.85
C THR A 14 -3.70 7.71 18.57
N PRO A 15 -4.35 7.80 17.40
CA PRO A 15 -3.73 7.45 16.12
C PRO A 15 -2.42 8.19 15.91
N LYS A 16 -1.39 7.47 15.42
CA LYS A 16 -0.07 8.03 15.13
C LYS A 16 0.28 7.82 13.66
N ALA A 17 0.94 8.80 13.07
CA ALA A 17 1.49 8.71 11.73
C ALA A 17 2.95 9.15 11.76
N TYR A 18 3.81 8.43 11.05
CA TYR A 18 5.24 8.74 10.95
C TYR A 18 5.77 8.39 9.57
N VAL A 19 6.87 9.02 9.19
CA VAL A 19 7.62 8.64 8.00
C VAL A 19 8.27 7.29 8.28
N ASP A 20 7.96 6.32 7.43
CA ASP A 20 8.46 4.96 7.52
C ASP A 20 9.69 4.76 6.62
N ASP A 21 9.63 5.30 5.40
CA ASP A 21 10.69 5.16 4.40
C ASP A 21 10.66 6.31 3.38
N PHE A 22 11.80 6.52 2.72
CA PHE A 22 11.94 7.40 1.57
C PHE A 22 12.24 6.53 0.34
N GLY A 23 11.20 6.24 -0.45
CA GLY A 23 11.35 5.59 -1.74
C GLY A 23 11.99 6.50 -2.78
N SER A 24 12.32 5.94 -3.95
CA SER A 24 12.93 6.67 -5.08
C SER A 24 12.14 7.90 -5.52
N ASP A 25 10.82 7.86 -5.39
CA ASP A 25 9.88 8.87 -5.89
C ASP A 25 8.69 9.10 -4.94
N ALA A 26 8.80 8.65 -3.68
CA ALA A 26 7.71 8.71 -2.72
C ALA A 26 8.20 8.73 -1.26
N VAL A 27 7.45 9.43 -0.41
CA VAL A 27 7.59 9.29 1.06
C VAL A 27 6.56 8.28 1.53
N VAL A 28 7.01 7.21 2.18
CA VAL A 28 6.14 6.19 2.75
C VAL A 28 5.79 6.60 4.16
N LEU A 29 4.50 6.72 4.45
CA LEU A 29 3.98 7.00 5.79
C LEU A 29 3.38 5.73 6.39
N ARG A 30 3.75 5.41 7.62
CA ARG A 30 3.07 4.37 8.40
C ARG A 30 2.11 5.00 9.39
N ILE A 31 0.91 4.43 9.46
CA ILE A 31 -0.17 4.91 10.31
C ILE A 31 -0.60 3.78 11.23
N HIS A 32 -0.63 4.07 12.53
CA HIS A 32 -1.14 3.19 13.57
C HIS A 32 -2.46 3.73 14.10
N TYR A 33 -3.48 2.89 14.06
CA TYR A 33 -4.81 3.17 14.59
C TYR A 33 -5.44 1.89 15.17
N TRP A 34 -6.47 2.06 15.98
CA TRP A 34 -7.15 0.98 16.69
C TRP A 34 -8.61 0.89 16.26
N ILE A 35 -9.12 -0.34 16.13
CA ILE A 35 -10.53 -0.64 15.86
C ILE A 35 -11.06 -1.39 17.07
N ALA A 36 -12.08 -0.85 17.75
CA ALA A 36 -12.58 -1.38 19.01
C ALA A 36 -13.23 -2.78 18.89
N ASP A 37 -14.00 -3.02 17.83
CA ASP A 37 -14.62 -4.32 17.52
C ASP A 37 -14.25 -4.77 16.10
N PRO A 38 -13.13 -5.51 15.94
CA PRO A 38 -12.59 -5.84 14.64
C PRO A 38 -13.25 -7.08 14.03
N ARG A 39 -14.43 -6.92 13.43
CA ARG A 39 -14.95 -7.95 12.48
C ARG A 39 -14.25 -7.82 11.14
N ARG A 40 -13.99 -8.94 10.45
CA ARG A 40 -13.23 -8.94 9.16
C ARG A 40 -13.75 -7.94 8.13
N ARG A 41 -15.07 -7.85 7.93
CA ARG A 41 -15.69 -6.88 6.98
C ARG A 41 -15.46 -5.43 7.41
N ASP A 42 -15.50 -5.16 8.72
CA ASP A 42 -15.37 -3.81 9.27
C ASP A 42 -13.93 -3.32 9.18
N ILE A 43 -12.93 -4.22 9.32
CA ILE A 43 -11.51 -3.86 9.15
C ILE A 43 -11.25 -3.31 7.74
N PHE A 44 -11.73 -4.00 6.70
CA PHE A 44 -11.55 -3.53 5.32
C PHE A 44 -12.35 -2.26 5.04
N ALA A 45 -13.56 -2.15 5.58
CA ALA A 45 -14.38 -0.95 5.44
C ALA A 45 -13.71 0.28 6.08
N VAL A 46 -13.22 0.15 7.31
CA VAL A 46 -12.50 1.21 8.04
C VAL A 46 -11.23 1.60 7.29
N ARG A 47 -10.42 0.61 6.88
CA ARG A 47 -9.18 0.86 6.12
C ARG A 47 -9.46 1.58 4.79
N SER A 48 -10.50 1.17 4.07
CA SER A 48 -10.89 1.79 2.79
C SER A 48 -11.40 3.23 2.99
N ALA A 49 -12.28 3.45 3.95
CA ALA A 49 -12.81 4.78 4.28
C ALA A 49 -11.68 5.74 4.70
N TYR A 50 -10.76 5.25 5.53
CA TYR A 50 -9.60 6.01 5.99
C TYR A 50 -8.66 6.39 4.83
N ALA A 51 -8.32 5.43 3.96
CA ALA A 51 -7.49 5.69 2.78
C ALA A 51 -8.12 6.72 1.83
N ARG A 52 -9.43 6.63 1.58
CA ARG A 52 -10.16 7.60 0.74
C ARG A 52 -10.13 9.01 1.34
N ARG A 53 -10.31 9.13 2.66
CA ARG A 53 -10.28 10.42 3.36
C ARG A 53 -8.90 11.06 3.34
N ILE A 54 -7.84 10.26 3.52
CA ILE A 54 -6.46 10.75 3.38
C ILE A 54 -6.21 11.21 1.95
N LYS A 55 -6.61 10.41 0.95
CA LYS A 55 -6.44 10.76 -0.45
C LYS A 55 -7.08 12.11 -0.78
N ALA A 56 -8.36 12.29 -0.42
CA ALA A 56 -9.05 13.54 -0.65
C ALA A 56 -8.38 14.73 0.05
N ARG A 57 -7.87 14.54 1.28
CA ARG A 57 -7.19 15.61 2.03
C ARG A 57 -5.83 15.97 1.42
N LEU A 58 -5.07 14.98 0.94
CA LEU A 58 -3.80 15.20 0.28
C LEU A 58 -4.00 15.90 -1.06
N GLU A 59 -4.97 15.45 -1.86
CA GLU A 59 -5.34 16.10 -3.13
C GLU A 59 -5.77 17.55 -2.90
N ALA A 60 -6.61 17.81 -1.90
CA ALA A 60 -7.03 19.17 -1.54
C ALA A 60 -5.87 20.06 -1.05
N ALA A 61 -4.81 19.46 -0.52
CA ALA A 61 -3.58 20.16 -0.12
C ALA A 61 -2.55 20.29 -1.26
N GLY A 62 -2.87 19.83 -2.47
CA GLY A 62 -1.96 19.84 -3.62
C GLY A 62 -0.85 18.78 -3.55
N VAL A 63 -1.00 17.78 -2.68
CA VAL A 63 -0.06 16.66 -2.55
C VAL A 63 -0.49 15.53 -3.48
N THR A 64 0.27 15.30 -4.54
CA THR A 64 0.07 14.16 -5.45
C THR A 64 0.47 12.88 -4.75
N ILE A 65 -0.45 11.91 -4.68
CA ILE A 65 -0.13 10.55 -4.27
C ILE A 65 0.56 9.88 -5.46
N SER A 66 1.80 9.42 -5.27
CA SER A 66 2.54 8.72 -6.31
C SER A 66 1.70 7.56 -6.86
N PRO A 67 1.67 7.37 -8.19
CA PRO A 67 1.00 6.21 -8.78
C PRO A 67 1.58 4.92 -8.19
N ALA A 68 0.78 3.86 -8.13
CA ALA A 68 1.26 2.55 -7.70
C ALA A 68 2.49 2.18 -8.55
N SER A 69 3.67 2.15 -7.92
CA SER A 69 5.01 1.95 -8.48
C SER A 69 5.12 2.07 -10.00
N ASN A 70 5.76 3.13 -10.48
CA ASN A 70 6.12 3.28 -11.89
C ASN A 70 7.21 2.23 -12.25
N ARG A 71 6.83 0.96 -12.41
CA ARG A 71 7.68 -0.03 -13.08
C ARG A 71 7.51 0.22 -14.57
N GLU A 72 8.49 0.88 -15.18
CA GLU A 72 8.62 0.88 -16.64
C GLU A 72 8.68 -0.58 -17.11
N LEU A 73 7.62 -1.05 -17.76
CA LEU A 73 7.60 -2.35 -18.41
C LEU A 73 8.40 -2.22 -19.71
N GLN A 74 9.73 -2.35 -19.63
CA GLN A 74 10.56 -2.55 -20.82
C GLN A 74 10.44 -4.01 -21.26
N GLY A 75 9.49 -4.30 -22.14
CA GLY A 75 9.31 -5.60 -22.78
C GLY A 75 9.45 -5.47 -24.29
N ARG A 76 10.45 -6.12 -24.89
CA ARG A 76 10.50 -6.34 -26.34
C ARG A 76 9.69 -7.60 -26.64
N ILE A 77 8.54 -7.45 -27.29
CA ILE A 77 7.77 -8.59 -27.82
C ILE A 77 8.46 -9.02 -29.12
N GLY A 78 9.11 -10.17 -29.12
CA GLY A 78 9.50 -10.88 -30.34
C GLY A 78 8.39 -11.86 -30.68
N VAL A 79 7.80 -11.72 -31.87
CA VAL A 79 6.93 -12.75 -32.45
C VAL A 79 7.87 -13.71 -33.18
N ASP A 80 7.98 -14.94 -32.69
CA ASP A 80 8.63 -16.02 -33.43
C ASP A 80 7.56 -16.66 -34.30
N ASP A 81 7.58 -16.35 -35.58
CA ASP A 81 6.70 -16.95 -36.57
C ASP A 81 7.13 -18.40 -36.74
N GLY A 82 6.49 -19.29 -35.98
CA GLY A 82 6.75 -20.72 -36.00
C GLY A 82 6.59 -21.30 -37.41
N VAL A 83 7.68 -21.33 -38.17
CA VAL A 83 7.85 -22.22 -39.32
C VAL A 83 8.03 -23.62 -38.74
N GLY A 84 6.92 -24.33 -38.58
CA GLY A 84 6.94 -25.77 -38.38
C GLY A 84 7.56 -26.45 -39.60
N PRO A 85 8.44 -27.45 -39.43
CA PRO A 85 9.02 -28.17 -40.55
C PRO A 85 7.97 -29.08 -41.19
N GLY A 86 7.38 -28.63 -42.29
CA GLY A 86 6.54 -29.46 -43.16
C GLY A 86 7.40 -30.31 -44.09
N GLU A 87 7.73 -31.50 -43.63
CA GLU A 87 7.62 -32.79 -44.34
C GLU A 87 7.79 -32.80 -45.88
N THR A 88 8.95 -33.33 -46.29
CA THR A 88 9.24 -34.28 -47.38
C THR A 88 8.41 -34.29 -48.67
N ASP A 89 9.12 -34.09 -49.79
CA ASP A 89 8.91 -34.85 -51.04
C ASP A 89 9.93 -36.00 -51.07
#